data_AF-A0A3C1KYP5-F1
#
_entry.id   AF-A0A3C1KYP5-F1
#
_cell.length_a   1.000
_cell.length_b   1.000
_cell.length_c   1.000
_cell.angle_alpha   90.00
_cell.angle_beta   90.00
_cell.angle_gamma   90.00
#
_symmetry.space_group_name_H-M   'P 1'
#
loop_
_entity.id
_entity.type
_entity.pdbx_description
1 polymer ?
#
loop_
_entity_poly.entity_id
_entity_poly.type
_entity_poly.pdbx_seq_one_letter_code
_entity_poly.pdbx_strand_id
1 'polypeptide(L)'
;KKEKRLVSSSAVMAKDTSPGILHRPKVASDAFKSTAPNPRQSQSIAEVSRRELRASTGPQMSSGARRSSSMNSENHSRLVEYRVRVHDREILGPFSRQALESMIESHTVSPRASVSVSDGPYVPLSEIPELASAMAKVQSSRANPDAFGDVSRVELPRLTYQLFSQRFTGCLELSQSTVLKSIYFRKGRPVYITSNQSGEMLGAFLVSQGVIGQSDVELAVATSNRGGGRLGDVIVAMNLIKPYQLYQVLEKQIRARFVDIFGWESGEWRMYKDSVPPVNIVPLDLDPISAMVEGVRTKMSLSILESYFADRSGIAYSKQSQSKISIEALRLQAREAKALGLLMSSDTLQQAKTEKCRSRQQQLSVLQVMLLLIQTDLFSYPK
;
A
#
# COMPACT_ATOMS: atom_id res chain seq x y z
N LYS A 1 16.72 56.71 -49.21
CA LYS A 1 18.03 56.74 -48.53
C LYS A 1 18.10 55.43 -47.72
N LYS A 2 19.05 54.48 -47.88
CA LYS A 2 20.54 54.54 -47.81
C LYS A 2 21.00 55.07 -46.44
N GLU A 3 21.99 54.54 -45.69
CA GLU A 3 22.94 53.38 -45.71
C GLU A 3 23.54 53.27 -44.26
N LYS A 4 24.24 52.26 -43.69
CA LYS A 4 24.88 50.92 -43.94
C LYS A 4 24.71 50.10 -42.61
N ARG A 5 25.04 48.81 -42.37
CA ARG A 5 25.88 47.71 -42.93
C ARG A 5 27.40 47.68 -42.62
N LEU A 6 27.78 47.16 -41.43
CA LEU A 6 29.11 46.64 -41.00
C LEU A 6 28.86 45.74 -39.74
N VAL A 7 29.36 44.52 -39.50
CA VAL A 7 30.32 43.56 -40.11
C VAL A 7 31.79 43.59 -39.62
N SER A 8 32.09 42.80 -38.58
CA SER A 8 33.30 41.95 -38.39
C SER A 8 33.12 41.14 -37.08
N SER A 9 33.39 39.82 -36.92
CA SER A 9 34.24 38.80 -37.57
C SER A 9 35.53 38.50 -36.80
N SER A 10 35.64 37.28 -36.27
CA SER A 10 36.88 36.52 -36.07
C SER A 10 36.54 35.04 -35.82
N ALA A 11 37.30 34.13 -36.43
CA ALA A 11 37.12 32.68 -36.31
C ALA A 11 38.47 31.95 -36.41
N VAL A 12 38.63 30.86 -35.67
CA VAL A 12 39.77 29.92 -35.77
C VAL A 12 39.23 28.48 -35.64
N MET A 13 39.92 27.51 -36.24
CA MET A 13 39.37 26.17 -36.54
C MET A 13 39.63 25.06 -35.49
N ALA A 14 38.63 24.19 -35.38
CA ALA A 14 38.66 22.71 -35.38
C ALA A 14 39.77 21.90 -34.65
N LYS A 15 39.31 20.84 -33.96
CA LYS A 15 39.73 19.45 -34.27
C LYS A 15 38.73 18.41 -33.73
N ASP A 16 38.69 17.24 -34.38
CA ASP A 16 37.87 16.08 -33.99
C ASP A 16 38.34 15.39 -32.70
N THR A 17 37.40 14.83 -31.93
CA THR A 17 37.40 13.39 -31.56
C THR A 17 36.12 12.98 -30.83
N SER A 18 35.74 11.71 -30.96
CA SER A 18 34.64 11.03 -30.25
C SER A 18 35.19 9.74 -29.60
N PRO A 19 34.46 9.07 -28.69
CA PRO A 19 33.53 9.56 -27.66
C PRO A 19 33.91 9.06 -26.24
N GLY A 20 33.47 9.73 -25.15
CA GLY A 20 33.94 9.40 -23.79
C GLY A 20 32.94 9.56 -22.63
N ILE A 21 32.46 8.42 -22.11
CA ILE A 21 32.09 8.12 -20.71
C ILE A 21 31.17 9.10 -19.96
N LEU A 22 29.95 8.63 -19.64
CA LEU A 22 29.01 9.27 -18.71
C LEU A 22 29.57 9.40 -17.28
N HIS A 23 29.69 10.62 -16.77
CA HIS A 23 29.87 10.89 -15.34
C HIS A 23 28.52 11.11 -14.64
N ARG A 24 28.15 10.22 -13.71
CA ARG A 24 27.02 10.43 -12.79
C ARG A 24 27.44 11.42 -11.69
N PRO A 25 26.64 12.44 -11.34
CA PRO A 25 26.87 13.19 -10.11
C PRO A 25 26.67 12.29 -8.88
N LYS A 26 27.56 12.42 -7.88
CA LYS A 26 27.41 11.72 -6.59
C LYS A 26 26.26 12.33 -5.80
N VAL A 27 25.39 11.49 -5.26
CA VAL A 27 24.39 11.87 -4.24
C VAL A 27 24.92 11.42 -2.87
N ALA A 28 24.66 12.22 -1.83
CA ALA A 28 25.28 12.07 -0.51
C ALA A 28 25.03 10.72 0.17
N SER A 29 26.05 10.20 0.85
CA SER A 29 26.09 8.85 1.44
C SER A 29 25.97 8.85 2.98
N ASP A 30 25.07 9.68 3.53
CA ASP A 30 24.90 9.87 4.98
C ASP A 30 23.49 9.46 5.46
N ALA A 31 23.08 8.22 5.13
CA ALA A 31 21.76 7.69 5.49
C ALA A 31 21.75 6.20 5.89
N PHE A 32 22.87 5.66 6.39
CA PHE A 32 22.96 4.26 6.85
C PHE A 32 23.57 4.12 8.25
N LYS A 33 22.73 4.38 9.28
CA LYS A 33 22.83 3.70 10.57
C LYS A 33 21.54 2.92 10.81
N SER A 34 21.47 1.73 10.20
CA SER A 34 20.45 0.75 10.55
C SER A 34 20.70 0.29 11.99
N THR A 35 19.73 0.51 12.87
CA THR A 35 19.72 -0.10 14.20
C THR A 35 19.39 -1.58 14.06
N ALA A 36 20.42 -2.40 13.88
CA ALA A 36 20.29 -3.86 13.98
C ALA A 36 19.69 -4.24 15.35
N PRO A 37 18.87 -5.31 15.43
CA PRO A 37 18.32 -5.77 16.69
C PRO A 37 19.44 -6.13 17.68
N ASN A 38 19.19 -5.89 18.97
CA ASN A 38 20.16 -6.19 20.03
C ASN A 38 20.48 -7.69 20.02
N PRO A 39 21.76 -8.11 19.81
CA PRO A 39 22.09 -9.51 19.59
C PRO A 39 21.67 -10.43 20.75
N ARG A 40 21.55 -9.90 21.98
CA ARG A 40 21.06 -10.66 23.14
C ARG A 40 19.60 -11.10 23.01
N GLN A 41 18.74 -10.30 22.36
CA GLN A 41 17.34 -10.68 22.09
C GLN A 41 17.26 -11.73 20.98
N SER A 42 18.02 -11.54 19.90
CA SER A 42 18.08 -12.51 18.79
C SER A 42 18.61 -13.88 19.22
N GLN A 43 19.60 -13.91 20.13
CA GLN A 43 20.11 -15.16 20.72
C GLN A 43 19.05 -15.85 21.60
N SER A 44 18.38 -15.11 22.50
CA SER A 44 17.32 -15.64 23.36
C SER A 44 16.19 -16.34 22.56
N ILE A 45 15.69 -15.68 21.52
CA ILE A 45 14.63 -16.24 20.65
C ILE A 45 15.11 -17.51 19.93
N ALA A 46 16.34 -17.50 19.41
CA ALA A 46 16.91 -18.67 18.71
C ALA A 46 17.19 -19.87 19.63
N GLU A 47 17.47 -19.65 20.92
CA GLU A 47 17.67 -20.73 21.90
C GLU A 47 16.36 -21.40 22.30
N VAL A 48 15.25 -20.64 22.42
CA VAL A 48 13.91 -21.20 22.69
C VAL A 48 13.48 -22.13 21.54
N SER A 49 13.50 -21.65 20.29
CA SER A 49 13.08 -22.46 19.13
C SER A 49 13.94 -23.73 18.95
N ARG A 50 15.23 -23.69 19.31
CA ARG A 50 16.13 -24.86 19.26
C ARG A 50 15.84 -25.90 20.36
N ARG A 51 15.23 -25.52 21.48
CA ARG A 51 14.78 -26.47 22.51
C ARG A 51 13.50 -27.18 22.08
N GLU A 52 12.50 -26.44 21.59
CA GLU A 52 11.23 -27.01 21.14
C GLU A 52 11.42 -27.99 19.95
N LEU A 53 12.26 -27.65 18.96
CA LEU A 53 12.60 -28.54 17.83
C LEU A 53 13.32 -29.84 18.23
N ARG A 54 13.91 -29.93 19.43
CA ARG A 54 14.51 -31.16 19.98
C ARG A 54 13.52 -31.97 20.82
N ALA A 55 12.43 -31.37 21.31
CA ALA A 55 11.42 -32.07 22.09
C ALA A 55 10.47 -32.92 21.21
N SER A 56 10.37 -32.61 19.91
CA SER A 56 9.48 -33.29 18.97
C SER A 56 10.08 -34.52 18.27
N THR A 57 11.33 -34.90 18.57
CA THR A 57 12.08 -35.94 17.83
C THR A 57 12.70 -37.00 18.75
N GLY A 58 11.85 -37.82 19.38
CA GLY A 58 12.24 -39.02 20.14
C GLY A 58 11.26 -40.18 19.91
N PRO A 59 11.70 -41.46 19.95
CA PRO A 59 10.87 -42.61 19.56
C PRO A 59 9.83 -43.00 20.61
N GLN A 60 8.66 -43.45 20.16
CA GLN A 60 7.60 -44.00 21.02
C GLN A 60 7.91 -45.44 21.47
N MET A 61 7.75 -45.72 22.77
CA MET A 61 7.44 -47.05 23.31
C MET A 61 6.45 -46.92 24.47
N SER A 62 5.89 -48.04 24.93
CA SER A 62 4.54 -48.10 25.51
C SER A 62 4.47 -48.50 26.99
N SER A 63 3.25 -48.37 27.54
CA SER A 63 2.73 -49.02 28.78
C SER A 63 3.18 -48.48 30.15
N GLY A 64 2.19 -48.27 31.05
CA GLY A 64 2.32 -48.75 32.43
C GLY A 64 1.95 -47.83 33.61
N ALA A 65 0.74 -48.01 34.16
CA ALA A 65 0.37 -47.78 35.57
C ALA A 65 0.37 -46.33 36.15
N ARG A 66 -0.04 -46.22 37.42
CA ARG A 66 -0.42 -44.98 38.13
C ARG A 66 0.50 -44.71 39.34
N ARG A 67 0.85 -43.44 39.61
CA ARG A 67 0.37 -42.66 40.79
C ARG A 67 1.11 -41.31 40.99
N SER A 68 0.32 -40.28 41.32
CA SER A 68 0.57 -39.10 42.18
C SER A 68 1.86 -38.26 42.09
N SER A 69 1.62 -36.94 42.21
CA SER A 69 2.48 -35.92 42.85
C SER A 69 3.86 -35.63 42.28
N SER A 70 3.90 -34.69 41.34
CA SER A 70 4.78 -33.54 41.43
C SER A 70 4.04 -32.27 41.01
N MET A 71 3.63 -31.44 41.97
CA MET A 71 3.07 -30.10 41.68
C MET A 71 4.21 -29.17 41.27
N ASN A 72 4.66 -29.25 40.02
CA ASN A 72 5.53 -28.23 39.46
C ASN A 72 4.68 -26.99 39.19
N SER A 73 4.79 -25.99 40.06
CA SER A 73 4.10 -24.71 39.91
C SER A 73 4.75 -23.89 38.80
N GLU A 74 4.48 -24.25 37.55
CA GLU A 74 4.67 -23.35 36.42
C GLU A 74 3.65 -22.20 36.51
N ASN A 75 3.93 -21.27 37.43
CA ASN A 75 3.25 -19.99 37.54
C ASN A 75 3.75 -19.05 36.43
N HIS A 76 3.72 -19.56 35.19
CA HIS A 76 3.85 -18.77 33.98
C HIS A 76 2.66 -17.81 33.95
N SER A 77 2.90 -16.55 34.35
CA SER A 77 1.93 -15.47 34.29
C SER A 77 1.27 -15.48 32.92
N ARG A 78 -0.01 -15.88 32.84
CA ARG A 78 -0.73 -15.94 31.56
C ARG A 78 -0.69 -14.55 30.94
N LEU A 79 0.05 -14.44 29.83
CA LEU A 79 0.12 -13.20 29.06
C LEU A 79 -1.30 -12.82 28.67
N VAL A 80 -1.66 -11.56 28.90
CA VAL A 80 -2.99 -11.06 28.55
C VAL A 80 -3.07 -10.99 27.02
N GLU A 81 -3.80 -11.94 26.45
CA GLU A 81 -4.00 -12.08 25.02
C GLU A 81 -5.35 -11.50 24.59
N TYR A 82 -5.35 -10.81 23.45
CA TYR A 82 -6.50 -10.10 22.92
C TYR A 82 -6.94 -10.74 21.61
N ARG A 83 -8.23 -11.07 21.48
CA ARG A 83 -8.83 -11.52 20.21
C ARG A 83 -9.77 -10.45 19.69
N VAL A 84 -9.54 -9.97 18.47
CA VAL A 84 -10.36 -8.95 17.83
C VAL A 84 -11.37 -9.64 16.93
N ARG A 85 -12.67 -9.44 17.20
CA ARG A 85 -13.73 -9.79 16.25
C ARG A 85 -13.85 -8.67 15.22
N VAL A 86 -13.60 -9.03 13.97
CA VAL A 86 -13.82 -8.16 12.80
C VAL A 86 -15.25 -8.39 12.28
N HIS A 87 -15.64 -7.63 11.28
CA HIS A 87 -16.86 -7.84 10.50
C HIS A 87 -16.95 -9.32 10.01
N ASP A 88 -18.17 -9.82 9.84
CA ASP A 88 -18.48 -11.19 9.38
C ASP A 88 -17.91 -12.35 10.24
N ARG A 89 -17.89 -12.14 11.56
CA ARG A 89 -17.54 -13.12 12.61
C ARG A 89 -16.08 -13.58 12.63
N GLU A 90 -15.23 -13.10 11.74
CA GLU A 90 -13.80 -13.43 11.73
C GLU A 90 -13.14 -13.00 13.06
N ILE A 91 -12.33 -13.88 13.64
CA ILE A 91 -11.61 -13.65 14.88
C ILE A 91 -10.13 -13.58 14.54
N LEU A 92 -9.56 -12.38 14.65
CA LEU A 92 -8.13 -12.15 14.52
C LEU A 92 -7.43 -12.27 15.87
N GLY A 93 -6.26 -12.89 15.85
CA GLY A 93 -5.37 -13.01 17.01
C GLY A 93 -5.14 -14.46 17.45
N PRO A 94 -4.63 -14.70 18.67
CA PRO A 94 -4.44 -13.70 19.72
C PRO A 94 -3.41 -12.61 19.34
N PHE A 95 -3.44 -11.50 20.07
CA PHE A 95 -2.47 -10.41 20.00
C PHE A 95 -1.97 -10.07 21.41
N SER A 96 -0.73 -9.56 21.52
CA SER A 96 -0.31 -8.84 22.72
C SER A 96 -0.92 -7.44 22.78
N ARG A 97 -1.00 -6.85 23.99
CA ARG A 97 -1.52 -5.48 24.17
C ARG A 97 -0.83 -4.45 23.27
N GLN A 98 0.51 -4.46 23.22
CA GLN A 98 1.29 -3.53 22.41
C GLN A 98 1.00 -3.67 20.90
N ALA A 99 0.75 -4.91 20.43
CA ALA A 99 0.36 -5.15 19.04
C ALA A 99 -1.04 -4.58 18.77
N LEU A 100 -2.00 -4.77 19.68
CA LEU A 100 -3.36 -4.22 19.56
C LEU A 100 -3.36 -2.69 19.63
N GLU A 101 -2.66 -2.08 20.59
CA GLU A 101 -2.45 -0.61 20.66
C GLU A 101 -1.89 -0.07 19.34
N SER A 102 -0.86 -0.72 18.78
CA SER A 102 -0.29 -0.36 17.48
C SER A 102 -1.28 -0.49 16.32
N MET A 103 -2.15 -1.51 16.34
CA MET A 103 -3.16 -1.75 15.31
C MET A 103 -4.37 -0.80 15.43
N ILE A 104 -4.68 -0.31 16.63
CA ILE A 104 -5.65 0.79 16.87
C ILE A 104 -5.06 2.08 16.31
N GLU A 105 -3.84 2.46 16.72
CA GLU A 105 -3.16 3.67 16.24
C GLU A 105 -2.96 3.69 14.71
N SER A 106 -2.83 2.52 14.08
CA SER A 106 -2.71 2.38 12.63
C SER A 106 -4.04 2.22 11.88
N HIS A 107 -5.19 2.29 12.56
CA HIS A 107 -6.52 1.99 12.01
C HIS A 107 -6.68 0.59 11.36
N THR A 108 -5.75 -0.33 11.64
CA THR A 108 -5.85 -1.74 11.21
C THR A 108 -6.91 -2.50 12.04
N VAL A 109 -7.19 -2.02 13.26
CA VAL A 109 -8.39 -2.39 14.03
C VAL A 109 -9.34 -1.20 14.04
N SER A 110 -10.59 -1.44 13.67
CA SER A 110 -11.64 -0.41 13.76
C SER A 110 -11.89 -0.04 15.23
N PRO A 111 -12.02 1.26 15.57
CA PRO A 111 -12.47 1.68 16.91
C PRO A 111 -13.86 1.16 17.32
N ARG A 112 -14.63 0.60 16.37
CA ARG A 112 -15.93 -0.07 16.59
C ARG A 112 -15.84 -1.60 16.73
N ALA A 113 -14.64 -2.19 16.67
CA ALA A 113 -14.47 -3.63 16.81
C ALA A 113 -14.85 -4.11 18.24
N SER A 114 -15.22 -5.38 18.35
CA SER A 114 -15.37 -6.04 19.66
C SER A 114 -14.10 -6.85 19.96
N VAL A 115 -13.64 -6.82 21.19
CA VAL A 115 -12.41 -7.48 21.64
C VAL A 115 -12.72 -8.37 22.83
N SER A 116 -12.19 -9.59 22.81
CA SER A 116 -12.13 -10.50 23.95
C SER A 116 -10.74 -10.44 24.57
N VAL A 117 -10.68 -10.44 25.90
CA VAL A 117 -9.45 -10.44 26.69
C VAL A 117 -9.34 -11.78 27.41
N SER A 118 -8.24 -12.51 27.20
CA SER A 118 -7.97 -13.83 27.80
C SER A 118 -9.14 -14.83 27.67
N ASP A 119 -9.71 -14.91 26.46
CA ASP A 119 -10.88 -15.73 26.09
C ASP A 119 -12.19 -15.40 26.84
N GLY A 120 -12.27 -14.22 27.48
CA GLY A 120 -13.49 -13.67 28.07
C GLY A 120 -14.55 -13.20 27.05
N PRO A 121 -15.66 -12.58 27.50
CA PRO A 121 -16.68 -12.05 26.60
C PRO A 121 -16.11 -10.98 25.66
N TYR A 122 -16.70 -10.86 24.47
CA TYR A 122 -16.34 -9.83 23.50
C TYR A 122 -17.08 -8.54 23.83
N VAL A 123 -16.35 -7.52 24.30
CA VAL A 123 -16.87 -6.18 24.59
C VAL A 123 -16.44 -5.18 23.51
N PRO A 124 -17.16 -4.07 23.29
CA PRO A 124 -16.66 -2.96 22.47
C PRO A 124 -15.27 -2.50 22.90
N LEU A 125 -14.40 -2.15 21.96
CA LEU A 125 -13.02 -1.74 22.26
C LEU A 125 -12.96 -0.53 23.22
N SER A 126 -13.96 0.35 23.17
CA SER A 126 -14.18 1.49 24.08
C SER A 126 -14.39 1.13 25.55
N GLU A 127 -14.75 -0.11 25.87
CA GLU A 127 -14.98 -0.58 27.24
C GLU A 127 -13.73 -1.18 27.90
N ILE A 128 -12.62 -1.29 27.16
CA ILE A 128 -11.34 -1.81 27.68
C ILE A 128 -10.49 -0.62 28.17
N PRO A 129 -10.40 -0.34 29.49
CA PRO A 129 -9.87 0.92 29.99
C PRO A 129 -8.39 1.14 29.66
N GLU A 130 -7.64 0.04 29.55
CA GLU A 130 -6.22 0.08 29.26
C GLU A 130 -5.87 0.40 27.79
N LEU A 131 -6.84 0.27 26.87
CA LEU A 131 -6.70 0.66 25.46
C LEU A 131 -7.22 2.08 25.19
N ALA A 132 -7.92 2.71 26.15
CA ALA A 132 -8.56 4.01 25.98
C ALA A 132 -7.60 5.13 25.56
N SER A 133 -6.33 5.08 25.99
CA SER A 133 -5.29 6.04 25.59
C SER A 133 -5.01 5.98 24.07
N ALA A 134 -4.87 4.77 23.50
CA ALA A 134 -4.68 4.58 22.07
C ALA A 134 -5.91 5.06 21.27
N MET A 135 -7.12 4.81 21.78
CA MET A 135 -8.36 5.31 21.17
C MET A 135 -8.46 6.84 21.19
N ALA A 136 -8.14 7.48 22.31
CA ALA A 136 -8.19 8.95 22.43
C ALA A 136 -7.16 9.64 21.52
N LYS A 137 -5.96 9.04 21.38
CA LYS A 137 -4.91 9.47 20.43
C LYS A 137 -5.38 9.36 18.98
N VAL A 138 -6.03 8.25 18.62
CA VAL A 138 -6.68 8.08 17.31
C VAL A 138 -7.74 9.15 17.07
N GLN A 139 -8.71 9.29 17.97
CA GLN A 139 -9.83 10.23 17.83
C GLN A 139 -9.33 11.67 17.66
N SER A 140 -8.40 12.12 18.52
CA SER A 140 -7.83 13.47 18.43
C SER A 140 -7.02 13.71 17.14
N SER A 141 -6.21 12.74 16.69
CA SER A 141 -5.44 12.86 15.43
C SER A 141 -6.28 12.78 14.14
N ARG A 142 -7.58 12.50 14.26
CA ARG A 142 -8.53 12.36 13.14
C ARG A 142 -9.79 13.22 13.22
N ALA A 143 -9.97 13.98 14.30
CA ALA A 143 -11.19 14.75 14.56
C ALA A 143 -11.56 15.73 13.44
N ASN A 144 -10.57 16.47 12.92
CA ASN A 144 -10.79 17.53 11.93
C ASN A 144 -9.94 17.27 10.67
N PRO A 145 -10.55 16.87 9.53
CA PRO A 145 -9.84 16.75 8.26
C PRO A 145 -9.63 18.10 7.58
N ASP A 146 -8.48 18.29 6.93
CA ASP A 146 -8.16 19.46 6.10
C ASP A 146 -9.03 19.58 4.84
N ALA A 147 -9.46 18.44 4.32
CA ALA A 147 -10.34 18.30 3.17
C ALA A 147 -11.03 16.93 3.23
N PHE A 148 -12.22 16.83 2.65
CA PHE A 148 -12.99 15.59 2.56
C PHE A 148 -13.86 15.61 1.30
N GLY A 149 -14.39 14.45 0.94
CA GLY A 149 -15.35 14.30 -0.15
C GLY A 149 -15.69 12.84 -0.42
N ASP A 150 -16.54 12.61 -1.42
CA ASP A 150 -17.00 11.27 -1.76
C ASP A 150 -15.93 10.48 -2.55
N VAL A 151 -15.91 9.16 -2.34
CA VAL A 151 -15.17 8.22 -3.18
C VAL A 151 -15.99 7.89 -4.40
N SER A 152 -15.39 8.10 -5.57
CA SER A 152 -15.87 7.59 -6.85
C SER A 152 -14.69 6.97 -7.59
N ARG A 153 -14.83 5.72 -8.05
CA ARG A 153 -13.79 4.98 -8.79
C ARG A 153 -13.13 5.81 -9.89
N VAL A 154 -13.90 6.60 -10.65
CA VAL A 154 -13.41 7.42 -11.77
C VAL A 154 -12.69 8.70 -11.34
N GLU A 155 -12.90 9.20 -10.12
CA GLU A 155 -12.26 10.41 -9.58
C GLU A 155 -11.09 10.11 -8.63
N LEU A 156 -10.95 8.88 -8.10
CA LEU A 156 -9.75 8.48 -7.36
C LEU A 156 -8.42 8.65 -8.14
N PRO A 157 -8.37 8.46 -9.48
CA PRO A 157 -7.22 8.87 -10.29
C PRO A 157 -6.94 10.38 -10.22
N ARG A 158 -7.98 11.22 -10.24
CA ARG A 158 -7.83 12.69 -10.12
C ARG A 158 -7.21 13.07 -8.78
N LEU A 159 -7.75 12.52 -7.70
CA LEU A 159 -7.23 12.73 -6.34
C LEU A 159 -5.78 12.26 -6.20
N THR A 160 -5.46 11.08 -6.76
CA THR A 160 -4.09 10.55 -6.77
C THR A 160 -3.10 11.47 -7.49
N TYR A 161 -3.47 11.96 -8.68
CA TYR A 161 -2.65 12.90 -9.44
C TYR A 161 -2.55 14.28 -8.77
N GLN A 162 -3.61 14.78 -8.12
CA GLN A 162 -3.58 16.01 -7.32
C GLN A 162 -2.58 15.89 -6.14
N LEU A 163 -2.67 14.81 -5.35
CA LEU A 163 -1.76 14.56 -4.23
C LEU A 163 -0.30 14.46 -4.69
N PHE A 164 -0.04 13.81 -5.82
CA PHE A 164 1.28 13.73 -6.44
C PHE A 164 1.79 15.12 -6.91
N SER A 165 1.01 15.81 -7.74
CA SER A 165 1.40 17.07 -8.37
C SER A 165 1.57 18.24 -7.38
N GLN A 166 0.77 18.26 -6.31
CA GLN A 166 0.87 19.22 -5.21
C GLN A 166 1.95 18.83 -4.18
N ARG A 167 2.60 17.66 -4.34
CA ARG A 167 3.60 17.10 -3.40
C ARG A 167 3.08 16.94 -1.97
N PHE A 168 1.82 16.51 -1.81
CA PHE A 168 1.17 16.35 -0.52
C PHE A 168 2.00 15.51 0.48
N THR A 169 1.96 15.91 1.75
CA THR A 169 2.60 15.20 2.87
C THR A 169 1.62 15.16 4.03
N GLY A 170 1.40 13.98 4.60
CA GLY A 170 0.30 13.70 5.52
C GLY A 170 -0.38 12.37 5.20
N CYS A 171 -1.65 12.24 5.59
CA CYS A 171 -2.45 11.03 5.36
C CYS A 171 -3.70 11.33 4.52
N LEU A 172 -4.02 10.42 3.59
CA LEU A 172 -5.35 10.28 3.00
C LEU A 172 -5.99 9.02 3.57
N GLU A 173 -7.15 9.14 4.19
CA GLU A 173 -7.94 8.00 4.64
C GLU A 173 -9.12 7.80 3.70
N LEU A 174 -9.42 6.56 3.34
CA LEU A 174 -10.56 6.18 2.52
C LEU A 174 -11.40 5.14 3.27
N SER A 175 -12.71 5.36 3.33
CA SER A 175 -13.66 4.45 3.98
C SER A 175 -14.79 4.05 3.03
N GLN A 176 -14.98 2.74 2.83
CA GLN A 176 -16.09 2.15 2.09
C GLN A 176 -16.79 1.12 2.98
N SER A 177 -18.04 1.38 3.35
CA SER A 177 -18.85 0.54 4.25
C SER A 177 -18.14 0.27 5.58
N THR A 178 -17.50 -0.89 5.71
CA THR A 178 -16.75 -1.36 6.89
C THR A 178 -15.23 -1.31 6.70
N VAL A 179 -14.76 -1.13 5.46
CA VAL A 179 -13.33 -1.11 5.11
C VAL A 179 -12.77 0.30 5.25
N LEU A 180 -11.61 0.42 5.88
CA LEU A 180 -10.86 1.66 6.08
C LEU A 180 -9.39 1.43 5.69
N LYS A 181 -8.85 2.30 4.83
CA LYS A 181 -7.43 2.31 4.44
C LYS A 181 -6.83 3.69 4.65
N SER A 182 -5.70 3.78 5.36
CA SER A 182 -4.98 5.04 5.61
C SER A 182 -3.66 5.04 4.84
N ILE A 183 -3.57 5.91 3.84
CA ILE A 183 -2.45 6.05 2.90
C ILE A 183 -1.61 7.26 3.33
N TYR A 184 -0.40 7.00 3.81
CA TYR A 184 0.53 8.04 4.23
C TYR A 184 1.43 8.45 3.06
N PHE A 185 1.46 9.74 2.77
CA PHE A 185 2.20 10.35 1.67
C PHE A 185 3.38 11.20 2.19
N ARG A 186 4.45 11.23 1.41
CA ARG A 186 5.56 12.16 1.59
C ARG A 186 5.95 12.74 0.23
N LYS A 187 5.88 14.07 0.09
CA LYS A 187 6.17 14.80 -1.16
C LYS A 187 5.40 14.24 -2.38
N GLY A 188 4.14 13.85 -2.16
CA GLY A 188 3.22 13.34 -3.18
C GLY A 188 3.35 11.85 -3.50
N ARG A 189 4.20 11.09 -2.79
CA ARG A 189 4.41 9.65 -3.01
C ARG A 189 3.94 8.84 -1.78
N PRO A 190 3.14 7.77 -1.95
CA PRO A 190 2.77 6.88 -0.85
C PRO A 190 4.01 6.21 -0.26
N VAL A 191 4.20 6.33 1.06
CA VAL A 191 5.31 5.71 1.81
C VAL A 191 4.87 4.56 2.70
N TYR A 192 3.61 4.53 3.10
CA TYR A 192 3.02 3.48 3.92
C TYR A 192 1.49 3.44 3.75
N ILE A 193 0.88 2.26 3.87
CA ILE A 193 -0.57 2.08 3.76
C ILE A 193 -1.04 1.07 4.81
N THR A 194 -2.01 1.46 5.63
CA THR A 194 -2.73 0.56 6.54
C THR A 194 -4.08 0.16 5.93
N SER A 195 -4.65 -0.93 6.44
CA SER A 195 -5.98 -1.42 6.05
C SER A 195 -6.52 -2.24 7.21
N ASN A 196 -7.83 -2.18 7.45
CA ASN A 196 -8.53 -3.04 8.41
C ASN A 196 -9.07 -4.35 7.79
N GLN A 197 -8.80 -4.61 6.51
CA GLN A 197 -9.22 -5.83 5.83
C GLN A 197 -8.27 -7.00 6.18
N SER A 198 -8.82 -8.06 6.78
CA SER A 198 -8.07 -9.24 7.25
C SER A 198 -7.23 -9.90 6.16
N GLY A 199 -7.81 -10.15 4.98
CA GLY A 199 -7.12 -10.70 3.82
C GLY A 199 -5.95 -9.85 3.29
N GLU A 200 -5.88 -8.56 3.65
CA GLU A 200 -4.75 -7.68 3.31
C GLU A 200 -3.65 -7.67 4.39
N MET A 201 -3.81 -8.32 5.54
CA MET A 201 -2.80 -8.39 6.60
C MET A 201 -1.58 -9.26 6.20
N LEU A 202 -0.42 -9.06 6.84
CA LEU A 202 0.84 -9.71 6.45
C LEU A 202 0.77 -11.25 6.43
N GLY A 203 0.14 -11.87 7.43
CA GLY A 203 -0.03 -13.34 7.47
C GLY A 203 -0.88 -13.85 6.31
N ALA A 204 -2.13 -13.37 6.21
CA ALA A 204 -3.06 -13.75 5.14
C ALA A 204 -2.51 -13.46 3.73
N PHE A 205 -1.79 -12.35 3.56
CA PHE A 205 -1.14 -12.00 2.30
C PHE A 205 0.04 -12.92 1.96
N LEU A 206 0.87 -13.31 2.93
CA LEU A 206 1.95 -14.29 2.72
C LEU A 206 1.39 -15.67 2.30
N VAL A 207 0.27 -16.10 2.90
CA VAL A 207 -0.41 -17.35 2.56
C VAL A 207 -1.07 -17.28 1.18
N SER A 208 -1.78 -16.18 0.85
CA SER A 208 -2.42 -16.02 -0.47
C SER A 208 -1.42 -15.86 -1.62
N GLN A 209 -0.17 -15.47 -1.32
CA GLN A 209 0.95 -15.48 -2.27
C GLN A 209 1.73 -16.81 -2.30
N GLY A 210 1.32 -17.82 -1.52
CA GLY A 210 1.97 -19.14 -1.45
C GLY A 210 3.40 -19.12 -0.90
N VAL A 211 3.74 -18.12 -0.06
CA VAL A 211 5.11 -17.91 0.42
C VAL A 211 5.43 -18.74 1.66
N ILE A 212 4.43 -18.96 2.53
CA ILE A 212 4.47 -19.82 3.73
C ILE A 212 3.09 -20.46 3.94
N GLY A 213 3.01 -21.52 4.74
CA GLY A 213 1.75 -22.16 5.11
C GLY A 213 0.94 -21.39 6.15
N GLN A 214 -0.36 -21.68 6.23
CA GLN A 214 -1.26 -21.13 7.26
C GLN A 214 -0.79 -21.49 8.68
N SER A 215 -0.34 -22.74 8.88
CA SER A 215 0.27 -23.21 10.14
C SER A 215 1.51 -22.40 10.55
N ASP A 216 2.28 -21.93 9.57
CA ASP A 216 3.52 -21.19 9.81
C ASP A 216 3.20 -19.76 10.26
N VAL A 217 2.13 -19.16 9.71
CA VAL A 217 1.58 -17.88 10.18
C VAL A 217 1.05 -18.02 11.61
N GLU A 218 0.28 -19.06 11.91
CA GLU A 218 -0.27 -19.30 13.24
C GLU A 218 0.83 -19.45 14.30
N LEU A 219 1.86 -20.26 14.00
CA LEU A 219 3.03 -20.41 14.87
C LEU A 219 3.83 -19.09 15.00
N ALA A 220 3.96 -18.32 13.94
CA ALA A 220 4.64 -17.03 13.97
C ALA A 220 3.86 -15.97 14.76
N VAL A 221 2.52 -15.93 14.68
CA VAL A 221 1.66 -15.06 15.51
C VAL A 221 1.80 -15.44 16.98
N ALA A 222 1.65 -16.73 17.32
CA ALA A 222 1.82 -17.22 18.69
C ALA A 222 3.23 -16.98 19.25
N THR A 223 4.25 -16.95 18.41
CA THR A 223 5.62 -16.58 18.80
C THR A 223 5.78 -15.07 18.97
N SER A 224 5.16 -14.26 18.09
CA SER A 224 5.16 -12.79 18.16
C SER A 224 4.48 -12.25 19.42
N ASN A 225 3.44 -12.91 19.90
CA ASN A 225 2.74 -12.56 21.14
C ASN A 225 3.58 -12.87 22.38
N ARG A 226 4.18 -14.07 22.42
CA ARG A 226 4.97 -14.55 23.58
C ARG A 226 6.31 -13.83 23.72
N GLY A 227 7.01 -13.58 22.62
CA GLY A 227 8.34 -12.97 22.62
C GLY A 227 8.36 -11.44 22.61
N GLY A 228 7.26 -10.80 22.21
CA GLY A 228 7.22 -9.35 21.95
C GLY A 228 7.98 -9.00 20.66
N GLY A 229 7.27 -8.99 19.54
CA GLY A 229 7.86 -8.67 18.24
C GLY A 229 6.83 -8.35 17.17
N ARG A 230 7.30 -8.17 15.94
CA ARG A 230 6.46 -8.01 14.76
C ARG A 230 6.43 -9.30 13.97
N LEU A 231 5.26 -9.63 13.42
CA LEU A 231 5.06 -10.84 12.62
C LEU A 231 6.12 -11.02 11.51
N GLY A 232 6.47 -9.95 10.78
CA GLY A 232 7.52 -10.02 9.75
C GLY A 232 8.91 -10.37 10.30
N ASP A 233 9.32 -9.72 11.39
CA ASP A 233 10.62 -9.96 12.03
C ASP A 233 10.70 -11.37 12.63
N VAL A 234 9.58 -11.87 13.16
CA VAL A 234 9.44 -13.23 13.71
C VAL A 234 9.48 -14.30 12.61
N ILE A 235 8.76 -14.12 11.49
CA ILE A 235 8.80 -15.03 10.32
C ILE A 235 10.24 -15.12 9.75
N VAL A 236 10.99 -14.01 9.76
CA VAL A 236 12.40 -13.98 9.39
C VAL A 236 13.29 -14.68 10.44
N ALA A 237 13.06 -14.47 11.74
CA ALA A 237 13.82 -15.12 12.81
C ALA A 237 13.59 -16.64 12.86
N MET A 238 12.39 -17.10 12.51
CA MET A 238 12.05 -18.52 12.30
C MET A 238 12.61 -19.09 10.99
N ASN A 239 13.31 -18.28 10.18
CA ASN A 239 13.90 -18.66 8.89
C ASN A 239 12.86 -19.19 7.87
N LEU A 240 11.59 -18.79 8.01
CA LEU A 240 10.54 -19.13 7.04
C LEU A 240 10.73 -18.34 5.72
N ILE A 241 11.15 -17.08 5.82
CA ILE A 241 11.53 -16.22 4.67
C ILE A 241 12.82 -15.46 4.98
N LYS A 242 13.58 -15.10 3.94
CA LYS A 242 14.78 -14.25 4.06
C LYS A 242 14.37 -12.76 4.15
N PRO A 243 15.20 -11.87 4.76
CA PRO A 243 14.88 -10.45 4.91
C PRO A 243 14.49 -9.73 3.60
N TYR A 244 15.15 -10.05 2.48
CA TYR A 244 14.82 -9.45 1.18
C TYR A 244 13.47 -9.92 0.63
N GLN A 245 13.03 -11.14 0.96
CA GLN A 245 11.72 -11.67 0.57
C GLN A 245 10.61 -10.97 1.36
N LEU A 246 10.83 -10.71 2.66
CA LEU A 246 9.91 -9.89 3.46
C LEU A 246 9.74 -8.50 2.83
N TYR A 247 10.82 -7.83 2.44
CA TYR A 247 10.74 -6.53 1.76
C TYR A 247 9.94 -6.60 0.44
N GLN A 248 10.21 -7.60 -0.41
CA GLN A 248 9.48 -7.81 -1.66
C GLN A 248 7.98 -8.10 -1.44
N VAL A 249 7.63 -8.84 -0.39
CA VAL A 249 6.23 -9.09 -0.03
C VAL A 249 5.56 -7.82 0.50
N LEU A 250 6.24 -7.02 1.32
CA LEU A 250 5.72 -5.73 1.81
C LEU A 250 5.50 -4.73 0.66
N GLU A 251 6.39 -4.66 -0.33
CA GLU A 251 6.17 -3.84 -1.53
C GLU A 251 4.92 -4.31 -2.29
N LYS A 252 4.80 -5.61 -2.56
CA LYS A 252 3.61 -6.19 -3.22
C LYS A 252 2.32 -5.92 -2.43
N GLN A 253 2.36 -6.04 -1.11
CA GLN A 253 1.21 -5.79 -0.25
C GLN A 253 0.75 -4.34 -0.31
N ILE A 254 1.67 -3.38 -0.17
CA ILE A 254 1.34 -1.94 -0.22
C ILE A 254 0.88 -1.55 -1.63
N ARG A 255 1.51 -2.08 -2.68
CA ARG A 255 1.03 -1.92 -4.07
C ARG A 255 -0.40 -2.45 -4.23
N ALA A 256 -0.68 -3.67 -3.77
CA ALA A 256 -2.02 -4.27 -3.85
C ALA A 256 -3.07 -3.42 -3.11
N ARG A 257 -2.79 -3.00 -1.87
CA ARG A 257 -3.69 -2.12 -1.09
C ARG A 257 -4.01 -0.81 -1.82
N PHE A 258 -3.02 -0.21 -2.49
CA PHE A 258 -3.18 1.02 -3.27
C PHE A 258 -3.93 0.80 -4.59
N VAL A 259 -3.57 -0.25 -5.35
CA VAL A 259 -4.22 -0.62 -6.62
C VAL A 259 -5.69 -1.02 -6.40
N ASP A 260 -6.02 -1.53 -5.22
CA ASP A 260 -7.39 -1.90 -4.86
C ASP A 260 -8.38 -0.73 -4.82
N ILE A 261 -7.97 0.45 -4.33
CA ILE A 261 -8.89 1.58 -4.11
C ILE A 261 -9.58 2.03 -5.40
N PHE A 262 -8.94 1.88 -6.56
CA PHE A 262 -9.52 2.21 -7.86
C PHE A 262 -10.71 1.30 -8.28
N GLY A 263 -10.99 0.25 -7.49
CA GLY A 263 -12.20 -0.56 -7.59
C GLY A 263 -13.38 -0.05 -6.75
N TRP A 264 -13.18 0.93 -5.87
CA TRP A 264 -14.18 1.36 -4.90
C TRP A 264 -15.25 2.24 -5.56
N GLU A 265 -16.51 1.79 -5.51
CA GLU A 265 -17.62 2.45 -6.21
C GLU A 265 -18.12 3.70 -5.48
N SER A 266 -18.18 3.61 -4.15
CA SER A 266 -18.71 4.61 -3.23
C SER A 266 -17.91 4.61 -1.92
N GLY A 267 -18.18 5.60 -1.07
CA GLY A 267 -17.50 5.78 0.22
C GLY A 267 -17.12 7.24 0.43
N GLU A 268 -16.22 7.48 1.38
CA GLU A 268 -15.73 8.82 1.73
C GLU A 268 -14.20 8.82 1.75
N TRP A 269 -13.57 9.95 1.46
CA TRP A 269 -12.16 10.20 1.74
C TRP A 269 -11.98 11.42 2.64
N ARG A 270 -10.93 11.39 3.46
CA ARG A 270 -10.56 12.44 4.42
C ARG A 270 -9.04 12.66 4.36
N MET A 271 -8.63 13.92 4.33
CA MET A 271 -7.23 14.33 4.20
C MET A 271 -6.75 14.99 5.49
N TYR A 272 -5.56 14.63 5.95
CA TYR A 272 -4.94 15.15 7.16
C TYR A 272 -3.48 15.52 6.84
N LYS A 273 -3.19 16.82 6.71
CA LYS A 273 -1.84 17.34 6.46
C LYS A 273 -0.91 16.99 7.61
N ASP A 274 0.37 16.82 7.29
CA ASP A 274 1.48 16.58 8.24
C ASP A 274 1.33 15.35 9.18
N SER A 275 0.24 14.58 9.03
CA SER A 275 0.03 13.30 9.70
C SER A 275 1.10 12.29 9.29
N VAL A 276 1.99 11.98 10.24
CA VAL A 276 3.07 11.00 10.07
C VAL A 276 2.54 9.55 10.15
N PRO A 277 3.16 8.60 9.44
CA PRO A 277 2.87 7.18 9.62
C PRO A 277 3.29 6.68 11.01
N PRO A 278 2.77 5.51 11.46
CA PRO A 278 3.20 4.87 12.70
C PRO A 278 4.71 4.65 12.80
N VAL A 279 5.23 4.57 14.02
CA VAL A 279 6.67 4.42 14.28
C VAL A 279 7.24 3.10 13.74
N ASN A 280 8.54 3.14 13.43
CA ASN A 280 9.33 1.99 12.97
C ASN A 280 8.85 1.31 11.67
N ILE A 281 7.97 1.90 10.86
CA ILE A 281 7.57 1.32 9.56
C ILE A 281 8.78 1.07 8.65
N VAL A 282 8.63 0.14 7.69
CA VAL A 282 9.51 0.06 6.52
C VAL A 282 8.94 1.01 5.46
N PRO A 283 9.54 2.19 5.22
CA PRO A 283 9.04 3.11 4.21
C PRO A 283 9.32 2.54 2.81
N LEU A 284 8.31 2.48 1.97
CA LEU A 284 8.40 2.02 0.59
C LEU A 284 8.30 3.21 -0.38
N ASP A 285 8.83 3.05 -1.59
CA ASP A 285 8.76 4.07 -2.65
C ASP A 285 7.78 3.66 -3.75
N LEU A 286 6.48 3.68 -3.42
CA LEU A 286 5.45 3.40 -4.40
C LEU A 286 5.31 4.57 -5.36
N ASP A 287 5.43 4.30 -6.67
CA ASP A 287 5.15 5.30 -7.69
C ASP A 287 3.63 5.44 -7.91
N PRO A 288 2.99 6.56 -7.50
CA PRO A 288 1.53 6.67 -7.51
C PRO A 288 0.98 6.70 -8.94
N ILE A 289 1.72 7.25 -9.91
CA ILE A 289 1.29 7.31 -11.30
C ILE A 289 1.28 5.90 -11.91
N SER A 290 2.36 5.13 -11.76
CA SER A 290 2.40 3.73 -12.21
C SER A 290 1.30 2.88 -11.55
N ALA A 291 1.07 3.06 -10.24
CA ALA A 291 0.08 2.27 -9.48
C ALA A 291 -1.37 2.70 -9.77
N MET A 292 -1.62 3.97 -10.07
CA MET A 292 -2.91 4.46 -10.57
C MET A 292 -3.24 3.91 -11.96
N VAL A 293 -2.25 3.85 -12.87
CA VAL A 293 -2.41 3.22 -14.18
C VAL A 293 -2.70 1.72 -14.04
N GLU A 294 -2.02 1.04 -13.11
CA GLU A 294 -2.28 -0.36 -12.73
C GLU A 294 -3.71 -0.55 -12.18
N GLY A 295 -4.18 0.36 -11.31
CA GLY A 295 -5.55 0.43 -10.82
C GLY A 295 -6.58 0.59 -11.94
N VAL A 296 -6.47 1.63 -12.78
CA VAL A 296 -7.38 1.87 -13.90
C VAL A 296 -7.43 0.68 -14.87
N ARG A 297 -6.27 0.07 -15.19
CA ARG A 297 -6.19 -1.12 -16.06
C ARG A 297 -6.95 -2.33 -15.52
N THR A 298 -6.89 -2.56 -14.20
CA THR A 298 -7.39 -3.80 -13.57
C THR A 298 -8.77 -3.67 -12.91
N LYS A 299 -9.19 -2.46 -12.54
CA LYS A 299 -10.42 -2.21 -11.76
C LYS A 299 -11.54 -1.52 -12.54
N MET A 300 -11.26 -0.96 -13.72
CA MET A 300 -12.28 -0.33 -14.58
C MET A 300 -12.80 -1.31 -15.64
N SER A 301 -14.12 -1.47 -15.70
CA SER A 301 -14.79 -2.23 -16.76
C SER A 301 -15.17 -1.35 -17.95
N LEU A 302 -15.58 -1.99 -19.05
CA LEU A 302 -16.08 -1.29 -20.23
C LEU A 302 -17.36 -0.49 -19.92
N SER A 303 -18.35 -1.10 -19.27
CA SER A 303 -19.64 -0.47 -18.97
C SER A 303 -19.52 0.77 -18.07
N ILE A 304 -18.65 0.73 -17.06
CA ILE A 304 -18.37 1.86 -16.16
C ILE A 304 -17.86 3.06 -16.98
N LEU A 305 -16.90 2.83 -17.87
CA LEU A 305 -16.30 3.92 -18.64
C LEU A 305 -17.22 4.38 -19.77
N GLU A 306 -18.02 3.49 -20.38
CA GLU A 306 -19.03 3.89 -21.36
C GLU A 306 -20.12 4.76 -20.74
N SER A 307 -20.56 4.46 -19.51
CA SER A 307 -21.45 5.33 -18.74
C SER A 307 -20.77 6.66 -18.40
N TYR A 308 -19.55 6.63 -17.83
CA TYR A 308 -18.83 7.84 -17.44
C TYR A 308 -18.60 8.81 -18.60
N PHE A 309 -18.38 8.31 -19.81
CA PHE A 309 -18.08 9.11 -21.00
C PHE A 309 -19.28 9.40 -21.92
N ALA A 310 -20.48 8.88 -21.63
CA ALA A 310 -21.64 8.91 -22.53
C ALA A 310 -21.90 10.32 -23.12
N ASP A 311 -22.13 11.31 -22.24
CA ASP A 311 -22.55 12.67 -22.61
C ASP A 311 -21.47 13.49 -23.34
N ARG A 312 -20.22 13.01 -23.35
CA ARG A 312 -19.07 13.68 -23.99
C ARG A 312 -18.32 12.81 -25.00
N SER A 313 -18.87 11.66 -25.39
CA SER A 313 -18.23 10.78 -26.36
C SER A 313 -18.07 11.44 -27.73
N GLY A 314 -19.06 12.23 -28.17
CA GLY A 314 -19.03 12.99 -29.42
C GLY A 314 -18.41 14.39 -29.34
N ILE A 315 -17.95 14.82 -28.16
CA ILE A 315 -17.33 16.14 -27.98
C ILE A 315 -15.84 16.05 -28.35
N ALA A 316 -15.29 17.10 -28.96
CA ALA A 316 -13.86 17.18 -29.26
C ALA A 316 -13.02 17.37 -27.98
N TYR A 317 -11.86 16.72 -27.93
CA TYR A 317 -10.86 16.91 -26.87
C TYR A 317 -9.56 17.52 -27.43
N SER A 318 -8.73 18.06 -26.53
CA SER A 318 -7.44 18.64 -26.88
C SER A 318 -6.34 18.23 -25.90
N LYS A 319 -5.14 17.96 -26.44
CA LYS A 319 -3.94 17.70 -25.66
C LYS A 319 -3.47 19.00 -24.97
N GLN A 320 -3.18 18.90 -23.69
CA GLN A 320 -2.74 20.02 -22.85
C GLN A 320 -1.21 20.03 -22.68
N SER A 321 -0.67 21.23 -22.45
CA SER A 321 0.77 21.47 -22.20
C SER A 321 1.10 21.72 -20.73
N GLN A 322 0.09 21.78 -19.84
CA GLN A 322 0.24 22.26 -18.46
C GLN A 322 0.36 21.15 -17.39
N SER A 323 0.19 19.87 -17.78
CA SER A 323 0.33 18.72 -16.87
C SER A 323 1.67 18.73 -16.12
N LYS A 324 1.68 18.20 -14.90
CA LYS A 324 2.90 17.98 -14.10
C LYS A 324 3.59 16.66 -14.41
N ILE A 325 3.05 15.86 -15.34
CA ILE A 325 3.69 14.66 -15.88
C ILE A 325 3.75 14.73 -17.41
N SER A 326 4.52 13.83 -18.02
CA SER A 326 4.45 13.54 -19.45
C SER A 326 3.70 12.22 -19.70
N ILE A 327 3.38 11.91 -20.96
CA ILE A 327 2.68 10.68 -21.33
C ILE A 327 3.51 9.44 -20.99
N GLU A 328 4.84 9.54 -21.09
CA GLU A 328 5.79 8.46 -20.81
C GLU A 328 5.79 8.07 -19.33
N ALA A 329 5.43 8.99 -18.43
CA ALA A 329 5.27 8.72 -16.99
C ALA A 329 4.11 7.76 -16.70
N LEU A 330 3.12 7.65 -17.59
CA LEU A 330 2.04 6.66 -17.49
C LEU A 330 2.52 5.22 -17.76
N ARG A 331 3.71 5.03 -18.37
CA ARG A 331 4.32 3.72 -18.67
C ARG A 331 3.36 2.74 -19.37
N LEU A 332 2.64 3.26 -20.37
CA LEU A 332 1.61 2.53 -21.11
C LEU A 332 2.15 1.25 -21.76
N GLN A 333 1.45 0.14 -21.58
CA GLN A 333 1.75 -1.15 -22.21
C GLN A 333 1.47 -1.12 -23.72
N ALA A 334 1.97 -2.10 -24.48
CA ALA A 334 1.82 -2.15 -25.94
C ALA A 334 0.36 -2.12 -26.48
N ARG A 335 -0.64 -2.47 -25.65
CA ARG A 335 -2.08 -2.31 -25.98
C ARG A 335 -2.56 -0.86 -25.76
N GLU A 336 -2.12 -0.25 -24.68
CA GLU A 336 -2.46 1.11 -24.26
C GLU A 336 -1.75 2.17 -25.12
N ALA A 337 -0.50 1.92 -25.52
CA ALA A 337 0.22 2.76 -26.47
C ALA A 337 -0.45 2.78 -27.85
N LYS A 338 -1.04 1.64 -28.28
CA LYS A 338 -1.87 1.59 -29.50
C LYS A 338 -3.16 2.38 -29.33
N ALA A 339 -3.82 2.26 -28.18
CA ALA A 339 -5.02 3.03 -27.86
C ALA A 339 -4.76 4.55 -27.81
N LEU A 340 -3.63 4.97 -27.25
CA LEU A 340 -3.14 6.35 -27.33
C LEU A 340 -2.96 6.81 -28.78
N GLY A 341 -2.40 5.98 -29.66
CA GLY A 341 -2.27 6.29 -31.08
C GLY A 341 -3.61 6.48 -31.80
N LEU A 342 -4.68 5.81 -31.35
CA LEU A 342 -6.03 6.06 -31.85
C LEU A 342 -6.57 7.41 -31.38
N LEU A 343 -6.38 7.74 -30.09
CA LEU A 343 -6.76 9.03 -29.50
C LEU A 343 -5.96 10.21 -30.09
N MET A 344 -4.67 10.03 -30.38
CA MET A 344 -3.83 11.06 -31.01
C MET A 344 -4.09 11.24 -32.52
N SER A 345 -5.03 10.51 -33.10
CA SER A 345 -5.41 10.61 -34.51
C SER A 345 -6.92 10.81 -34.74
N SER A 346 -7.67 11.13 -33.67
CA SER A 346 -9.10 11.41 -33.69
C SER A 346 -9.38 12.65 -32.82
N ASP A 347 -10.40 13.42 -33.18
CA ASP A 347 -10.80 14.60 -32.42
C ASP A 347 -11.76 14.24 -31.28
N THR A 348 -12.58 13.19 -31.48
CA THR A 348 -13.60 12.74 -30.52
C THR A 348 -13.36 11.31 -30.03
N LEU A 349 -13.98 10.97 -28.91
CA LEU A 349 -13.86 9.63 -28.31
C LEU A 349 -14.72 8.60 -29.06
N GLN A 350 -15.81 9.07 -29.67
CA GLN A 350 -16.67 8.30 -30.57
C GLN A 350 -15.87 7.80 -31.78
N GLN A 351 -15.21 8.68 -32.54
CA GLN A 351 -14.36 8.30 -33.69
C GLN A 351 -13.33 7.23 -33.30
N ALA A 352 -12.60 7.45 -32.19
CA ALA A 352 -11.58 6.52 -31.69
C ALA A 352 -12.17 5.14 -31.33
N LYS A 353 -13.42 5.07 -30.87
CA LYS A 353 -14.15 3.83 -30.55
C LYS A 353 -14.78 3.15 -31.76
N THR A 354 -15.38 3.88 -32.69
CA THR A 354 -16.27 3.30 -33.73
C THR A 354 -15.55 3.02 -35.04
N GLU A 355 -14.63 3.90 -35.46
CA GLU A 355 -13.97 3.78 -36.77
C GLU A 355 -12.71 2.91 -36.71
N LYS A 356 -12.07 2.85 -35.53
CA LYS A 356 -10.71 2.31 -35.38
C LYS A 356 -10.58 1.09 -34.45
N CYS A 357 -11.53 0.85 -33.54
CA CYS A 357 -11.51 -0.33 -32.67
C CYS A 357 -12.31 -1.49 -33.28
N ARG A 358 -11.71 -2.68 -33.32
CA ARG A 358 -12.30 -3.92 -33.85
C ARG A 358 -12.72 -4.91 -32.75
N SER A 359 -12.58 -4.57 -31.47
CA SER A 359 -13.02 -5.41 -30.35
C SER A 359 -13.31 -4.62 -29.07
N ARG A 360 -14.15 -5.19 -28.20
CA ARG A 360 -14.45 -4.65 -26.85
C ARG A 360 -13.20 -4.39 -26.01
N GLN A 361 -12.15 -5.22 -26.17
CA GLN A 361 -10.89 -5.02 -25.45
C GLN A 361 -10.11 -3.79 -25.94
N GLN A 362 -10.18 -3.46 -27.24
CA GLN A 362 -9.59 -2.22 -27.77
C GLN A 362 -10.37 -0.99 -27.31
N GLN A 363 -11.71 -1.06 -27.34
CA GLN A 363 -12.58 0.01 -26.82
C GLN A 363 -12.32 0.27 -25.34
N LEU A 364 -12.20 -0.79 -24.52
CA LEU A 364 -11.82 -0.69 -23.12
C LEU A 364 -10.46 0.01 -22.94
N SER A 365 -9.42 -0.38 -23.69
CA SER A 365 -8.11 0.28 -23.59
C SER A 365 -8.12 1.74 -24.07
N VAL A 366 -8.93 2.11 -25.07
CA VAL A 366 -9.14 3.51 -25.47
C VAL A 366 -9.79 4.31 -24.34
N LEU A 367 -10.83 3.79 -23.70
CA LEU A 367 -11.50 4.46 -22.58
C LEU A 367 -10.63 4.55 -21.32
N GLN A 368 -9.87 3.50 -20.99
CA GLN A 368 -8.92 3.49 -19.87
C GLN A 368 -7.81 4.53 -20.07
N VAL A 369 -7.23 4.61 -21.27
CA VAL A 369 -6.21 5.62 -21.59
C VAL A 369 -6.83 7.02 -21.60
N MET A 370 -8.04 7.21 -22.14
CA MET A 370 -8.71 8.52 -22.10
C MET A 370 -8.98 9.01 -20.67
N LEU A 371 -9.43 8.12 -19.77
CA LEU A 371 -9.57 8.43 -18.35
C LEU A 371 -8.24 8.90 -17.74
N LEU A 372 -7.16 8.15 -17.97
CA LEU A 372 -5.82 8.50 -17.45
C LEU A 372 -5.32 9.85 -17.97
N LEU A 373 -5.53 10.15 -19.26
CA LEU A 373 -5.09 11.41 -19.86
C LEU A 373 -5.86 12.62 -19.31
N ILE A 374 -7.16 12.50 -19.04
CA ILE A 374 -7.98 13.57 -18.44
C ILE A 374 -7.61 13.75 -16.96
N GLN A 375 -7.55 12.66 -16.20
CA GLN A 375 -7.34 12.74 -14.75
C GLN A 375 -5.90 13.11 -14.36
N THR A 376 -5.00 13.25 -15.34
CA THR A 376 -3.64 13.78 -15.18
C THR A 376 -3.39 15.12 -15.90
N ASP A 377 -4.44 15.82 -16.33
CA ASP A 377 -4.36 17.09 -17.09
C ASP A 377 -3.49 17.01 -18.38
N LEU A 378 -3.32 15.82 -18.96
CA LEU A 378 -2.63 15.64 -20.25
C LEU A 378 -3.55 15.92 -21.43
N PHE A 379 -4.85 15.66 -21.29
CA PHE A 379 -5.91 15.98 -22.25
C PHE A 379 -7.07 16.65 -21.50
N SER A 380 -7.87 17.46 -22.19
CA SER A 380 -9.15 17.93 -21.66
C SER A 380 -10.21 18.06 -22.75
N TYR A 381 -11.47 18.02 -22.33
CA TYR A 381 -12.59 18.57 -23.10
C TYR A 381 -12.62 20.11 -22.96
N PRO A 382 -13.40 20.83 -23.78
CA PRO A 382 -13.82 22.19 -23.47
C PRO A 382 -14.58 22.25 -22.13
N LYS A 383 -14.68 23.46 -21.57
CA LYS A 383 -15.47 23.76 -20.36
C LYS A 383 -16.91 24.14 -20.72
#